data_AF-A0A7X7LRM7-F1
#
_entry.id   AF-A0A7X7LRM7-F1
#
_cell.length_a   1.000
_cell.length_b   1.000
_cell.length_c   1.000
_cell.angle_alpha   90.00
_cell.angle_beta   90.00
_cell.angle_gamma   90.00
#
_symmetry.space_group_name_H-M   'P 1'
#
loop_
_entity.id
_entity.type
_entity.pdbx_description
1 polymer ?
#
loop_
_entity_poly.entity_id
_entity_poly.type
_entity_poly.pdbx_seq_one_letter_code
_entity_poly.pdbx_strand_id
1 'polypeptide(L)'
;AYYRNPLAMADHYQKYQEKYADLGIDGFLMQTIGSALFSYRYLGVNHFREAMIQEVVTEIQALDSYRLGMKEVNSYLWKSLDHYFEIPIESNKFSYISDSIPFIQLVLSGNTLMTSPYINFISDVDVFLLRLIEYGVMPAFLITMEPTHKLRYTNYENVYTSEYALWEESIVENYQRVIQALSLTEGREMTSHCYILPGVAKSVYGSHLAIIVNYTTLSVTLPEGVVEPMDYLVVTS
;
A
#
# COMPACT_ATOMS: atom_id res chain seq x y z
N ALA A 1 2.82 -23.56 7.56
CA ALA A 1 3.98 -22.75 7.14
C ALA A 1 5.06 -22.84 8.23
N TYR A 2 6.34 -22.84 7.84
CA TYR A 2 7.46 -22.76 8.78
C TYR A 2 8.02 -21.34 8.76
N TYR A 3 8.22 -20.74 9.94
CA TYR A 3 8.80 -19.41 10.09
C TYR A 3 10.20 -19.52 10.69
N ARG A 4 11.10 -18.60 10.30
CA ARG A 4 12.34 -18.40 11.06
C ARG A 4 12.00 -17.70 12.38
N ASN A 5 12.74 -18.03 13.43
CA ASN A 5 12.64 -17.30 14.68
C ASN A 5 13.01 -15.83 14.41
N PRO A 6 12.24 -14.84 14.92
CA PRO A 6 12.58 -13.42 14.75
C PRO A 6 13.89 -13.03 15.43
N LEU A 7 14.33 -13.75 16.46
CA LEU A 7 15.63 -13.56 17.11
C LEU A 7 16.77 -13.69 16.09
N ALA A 8 17.68 -12.71 16.08
CA ALA A 8 18.81 -12.61 15.15
C ALA A 8 18.40 -12.38 13.68
N MET A 9 17.18 -11.88 13.44
CA MET A 9 16.78 -11.43 12.11
C MET A 9 17.71 -10.29 11.65
N ALA A 10 17.92 -9.28 12.49
CA ALA A 10 18.76 -8.13 12.19
C ALA A 10 20.19 -8.55 11.87
N ASP A 11 20.77 -9.44 12.69
CA ASP A 11 22.11 -10.01 12.49
C ASP A 11 22.25 -10.62 11.09
N HIS A 12 21.22 -11.30 10.59
CA HIS A 12 21.27 -11.91 9.25
C HIS A 12 21.35 -10.86 8.12
N TYR A 13 20.68 -9.71 8.28
CA TYR A 13 20.79 -8.61 7.33
C TYR A 13 22.14 -7.90 7.49
N GLN A 14 22.51 -7.53 8.71
CA GLN A 14 23.75 -6.81 9.00
C GLN A 14 25.01 -7.60 8.61
N LYS A 15 24.96 -8.93 8.67
CA LYS A 15 26.06 -9.81 8.22
C LYS A 15 26.57 -9.51 6.81
N TYR A 16 25.70 -9.01 5.92
CA TYR A 16 26.06 -8.72 4.52
C TYR A 16 26.00 -7.23 4.18
N GLN A 17 26.04 -6.34 5.19
CA GLN A 17 25.89 -4.89 5.01
C GLN A 17 26.87 -4.28 3.98
N GLU A 18 28.15 -4.70 3.98
CA GLU A 18 29.15 -4.19 3.02
C GLU A 18 28.76 -4.56 1.59
N LYS A 19 28.33 -5.81 1.38
CA LYS A 19 27.86 -6.28 0.08
C LYS A 19 26.59 -5.55 -0.38
N TYR A 20 25.69 -5.24 0.55
CA TYR A 20 24.49 -4.46 0.23
C TYR A 20 24.87 -3.04 -0.19
N ALA A 21 25.79 -2.39 0.52
CA ALA A 21 26.31 -1.08 0.17
C ALA A 21 26.98 -1.07 -1.22
N ASP A 22 27.82 -2.07 -1.52
CA ASP A 22 28.48 -2.21 -2.84
C ASP A 22 27.47 -2.36 -4.00
N LEU A 23 26.31 -2.96 -3.73
CA LEU A 23 25.23 -3.15 -4.69
C LEU A 23 24.23 -1.99 -4.72
N GLY A 24 24.39 -0.97 -3.87
CA GLY A 24 23.44 0.13 -3.73
C GLY A 24 22.09 -0.30 -3.12
N ILE A 25 22.06 -1.42 -2.38
CA ILE A 25 20.86 -1.91 -1.70
C ILE A 25 20.76 -1.20 -0.36
N ASP A 26 19.73 -0.37 -0.22
CA ASP A 26 19.45 0.44 0.97
C ASP A 26 18.08 0.14 1.60
N GLY A 27 17.40 -0.93 1.15
CA GLY A 27 16.10 -1.31 1.70
C GLY A 27 15.69 -2.75 1.40
N PHE A 28 14.73 -3.24 2.19
CA PHE A 28 14.24 -4.62 2.13
C PHE A 28 12.73 -4.71 2.20
N LEU A 29 12.16 -5.60 1.39
CA LEU A 29 10.78 -6.05 1.54
C LEU A 29 10.71 -7.23 2.51
N MET A 30 10.22 -6.99 3.71
CA MET A 30 10.02 -8.01 4.74
C MET A 30 8.63 -8.65 4.57
N GLN A 31 8.57 -9.72 3.78
CA GLN A 31 7.30 -10.30 3.30
C GLN A 31 6.36 -10.79 4.40
N THR A 32 6.87 -11.42 5.46
CA THR A 32 6.04 -12.12 6.45
C THR A 32 6.06 -11.50 7.83
N ILE A 33 7.09 -10.72 8.19
CA ILE A 33 7.25 -10.20 9.55
C ILE A 33 6.15 -9.20 9.93
N GLY A 34 5.60 -8.49 8.94
CA GLY A 34 4.52 -7.53 9.13
C GLY A 34 3.26 -8.15 9.75
N SER A 35 2.90 -9.36 9.31
CA SER A 35 1.68 -10.06 9.74
C SER A 35 1.94 -11.24 10.70
N ALA A 36 3.16 -11.80 10.72
CA ALA A 36 3.51 -12.94 11.55
C ALA A 36 3.47 -12.57 13.05
N LEU A 37 2.39 -12.95 13.72
CA LEU A 37 2.25 -12.80 15.17
C LEU A 37 1.55 -14.03 15.76
N PHE A 38 2.32 -14.85 16.49
CA PHE A 38 1.82 -16.07 17.11
C PHE A 38 2.69 -16.48 18.31
N SER A 39 2.14 -17.28 19.21
CA SER A 39 2.94 -17.93 20.25
C SER A 39 3.69 -19.11 19.63
N TYR A 40 4.95 -19.31 19.99
CA TYR A 40 5.79 -20.38 19.45
C TYR A 40 6.65 -21.03 20.53
N ARG A 41 7.22 -22.20 20.22
CA ARG A 41 8.16 -22.89 21.10
C ARG A 41 9.50 -23.02 20.39
N TYR A 42 10.57 -22.52 21.01
CA TYR A 42 11.92 -22.56 20.46
C TYR A 42 12.91 -23.02 21.53
N LEU A 43 13.77 -23.99 21.18
CA LEU A 43 14.75 -24.58 22.11
C LEU A 43 14.16 -25.00 23.47
N GLY A 44 12.93 -25.53 23.46
CA GLY A 44 12.24 -25.98 24.66
C GLY A 44 11.49 -24.88 25.44
N VAL A 45 11.69 -23.61 25.10
CA VAL A 45 11.08 -22.43 25.74
C VAL A 45 9.85 -21.97 24.96
N ASN A 46 8.77 -21.62 25.68
CA ASN A 46 7.58 -21.03 25.09
C ASN A 46 7.72 -19.51 25.01
N HIS A 47 7.50 -18.94 23.83
CA HIS A 47 7.42 -17.52 23.56
C HIS A 47 5.94 -17.18 23.29
N PHE A 48 5.37 -16.32 24.13
CA PHE A 48 4.01 -15.83 23.93
C PHE A 48 4.01 -14.64 22.95
N ARG A 49 2.83 -14.32 22.39
CA ARG A 49 2.66 -13.25 21.39
C ARG A 49 3.24 -11.91 21.85
N GLU A 50 3.07 -11.56 23.12
CA GLU A 50 3.56 -10.31 23.69
C GLU A 50 5.09 -10.24 23.70
N ALA A 51 5.75 -11.36 24.00
CA ALA A 51 7.21 -11.46 23.93
C ALA A 51 7.70 -11.36 22.48
N MET A 52 7.02 -12.03 21.55
CA MET A 52 7.33 -11.93 20.11
C MET A 52 7.23 -10.49 19.60
N ILE A 53 6.24 -9.71 20.03
CA ILE A 53 6.13 -8.30 19.63
C ILE A 53 7.39 -7.53 20.03
N GLN A 54 7.86 -7.70 21.26
CA GLN A 54 9.07 -7.00 21.75
C GLN A 54 10.32 -7.44 20.98
N GLU A 55 10.46 -8.74 20.71
CA GLU A 55 11.55 -9.29 19.90
C GLU A 55 11.55 -8.67 18.50
N VAL A 56 10.41 -8.70 17.80
CA VAL A 56 10.28 -8.16 16.44
C VAL A 56 10.54 -6.65 16.40
N VAL A 57 9.98 -5.87 17.34
CA VAL A 57 10.22 -4.42 17.40
C VAL A 57 11.71 -4.12 17.59
N THR A 58 12.39 -4.85 18.47
CA THR A 58 13.82 -4.68 18.73
C THR A 58 14.65 -4.99 17.48
N GLU A 59 14.36 -6.09 16.81
CA GLU A 59 15.08 -6.52 15.60
C GLU A 59 14.82 -5.59 14.41
N ILE A 60 13.61 -5.03 14.28
CA ILE A 60 13.29 -4.01 13.28
C ILE A 60 14.00 -2.69 13.57
N GLN A 61 14.07 -2.27 14.83
CA GLN A 61 14.80 -1.06 15.23
C GLN A 61 16.30 -1.17 14.95
N ALA A 62 16.89 -2.38 15.07
CA ALA A 62 18.28 -2.61 14.71
C ALA A 62 18.56 -2.49 13.20
N LEU A 63 17.52 -2.35 12.36
CA LEU A 63 17.60 -2.16 10.91
C LEU A 63 17.20 -0.74 10.46
N ASP A 64 17.18 0.24 11.37
CA ASP A 64 16.81 1.64 11.09
C ASP A 64 17.63 2.33 9.98
N SER A 65 18.85 1.84 9.72
CA SER A 65 19.70 2.28 8.61
C SER A 65 19.20 1.85 7.21
N TYR A 66 18.21 0.97 7.14
CA TYR A 66 17.60 0.51 5.88
C TYR A 66 16.15 0.98 5.77
N ARG A 67 15.70 1.24 4.54
CA ARG A 67 14.26 1.41 4.26
C ARG A 67 13.56 0.06 4.34
N LEU A 68 12.45 0.00 5.07
CA LEU A 68 11.71 -1.23 5.30
C LEU A 68 10.34 -1.18 4.63
N GLY A 69 10.15 -2.11 3.71
CA GLY A 69 8.87 -2.41 3.08
C GLY A 69 8.21 -3.62 3.72
N MET A 70 6.90 -3.61 3.91
CA MET A 70 6.16 -4.75 4.46
C MET A 70 4.77 -4.89 3.82
N LYS A 71 4.13 -6.04 4.04
CA LYS A 71 2.73 -6.35 3.66
C LYS A 71 1.95 -6.76 4.90
N GLU A 72 0.62 -6.56 4.87
CA GLU A 72 -0.30 -6.97 5.94
C GLU A 72 0.17 -6.55 7.35
N VAL A 73 0.64 -5.31 7.48
CA VAL A 73 1.45 -4.85 8.61
C VAL A 73 0.58 -4.61 9.84
N ASN A 74 0.89 -5.31 10.92
CA ASN A 74 0.31 -5.04 12.23
C ASN A 74 0.74 -3.65 12.76
N SER A 75 -0.16 -2.98 13.48
CA SER A 75 0.01 -1.58 13.87
C SER A 75 1.22 -1.28 14.75
N TYR A 76 1.75 -2.26 15.48
CA TYR A 76 2.95 -2.08 16.30
C TYR A 76 4.24 -1.85 15.49
N LEU A 77 4.20 -2.10 14.16
CA LEU A 77 5.32 -1.85 13.24
C LEU A 77 5.16 -0.62 12.37
N TRP A 78 4.01 0.08 12.43
CA TRP A 78 3.74 1.23 11.57
C TRP A 78 4.77 2.37 11.70
N LYS A 79 5.37 2.53 12.89
CA LYS A 79 6.42 3.55 13.11
C LYS A 79 7.74 3.28 12.40
N SER A 80 7.97 2.04 11.97
CA SER A 80 9.20 1.60 11.31
C SER A 80 8.96 1.22 9.85
N LEU A 81 7.83 1.67 9.28
CA LEU A 81 7.39 1.28 7.94
C LEU A 81 7.61 2.43 6.96
N ASP A 82 8.60 2.29 6.10
CA ASP A 82 8.83 3.23 4.99
C ASP A 82 7.86 2.96 3.83
N HIS A 83 7.54 1.68 3.57
CA HIS A 83 6.66 1.29 2.47
C HIS A 83 5.64 0.21 2.86
N TYR A 84 4.34 0.53 2.74
CA TYR A 84 3.26 -0.46 2.86
C TYR A 84 2.87 -0.98 1.46
N PHE A 85 3.25 -2.21 1.17
CA PHE A 85 2.89 -2.89 -0.07
C PHE A 85 1.53 -3.56 0.01
N GLU A 86 0.77 -3.49 -1.08
CA GLU A 86 -0.55 -4.11 -1.21
C GLU A 86 -1.50 -3.72 -0.07
N ILE A 87 -1.53 -2.42 0.26
CA ILE A 87 -2.36 -1.91 1.35
C ILE A 87 -3.85 -2.18 1.07
N PRO A 88 -4.65 -2.58 2.07
CA PRO A 88 -6.08 -2.75 1.87
C PRO A 88 -6.74 -1.42 1.46
N ILE A 89 -7.48 -1.44 0.36
CA ILE A 89 -8.22 -0.28 -0.16
C ILE A 89 -9.71 -0.55 -0.39
N GLU A 90 -10.18 -1.76 -0.10
CA GLU A 90 -11.60 -2.09 -0.14
C GLU A 90 -12.02 -2.73 1.18
N SER A 91 -13.27 -2.51 1.57
CA SER A 91 -13.91 -3.33 2.61
C SER A 91 -14.37 -4.67 2.04
N ASN A 92 -14.83 -5.55 2.91
CA ASN A 92 -15.48 -6.81 2.53
C ASN A 92 -16.92 -6.62 1.98
N LYS A 93 -17.40 -5.37 1.85
CA LYS A 93 -18.68 -4.99 1.24
C LYS A 93 -19.89 -5.76 1.81
N PHE A 94 -19.86 -6.13 3.10
CA PHE A 94 -21.04 -6.72 3.74
C PHE A 94 -22.22 -5.74 3.73
N SER A 95 -23.44 -6.25 3.63
CA SER A 95 -24.66 -5.45 3.39
C SER A 95 -24.99 -4.41 4.47
N TYR A 96 -24.36 -4.51 5.65
CA TYR A 96 -24.54 -3.58 6.77
C TYR A 96 -23.43 -2.51 6.85
N ILE A 97 -22.45 -2.55 5.94
CA ILE A 97 -21.42 -1.52 5.81
C ILE A 97 -21.97 -0.48 4.84
N SER A 98 -22.09 0.78 5.27
CA SER A 98 -22.51 1.87 4.39
C SER A 98 -21.38 2.29 3.47
N ASP A 99 -20.26 2.72 4.07
CA ASP A 99 -19.17 3.38 3.37
C ASP A 99 -17.82 2.86 3.88
N SER A 100 -16.80 2.92 3.01
CA SER A 100 -15.42 2.64 3.39
C SER A 100 -14.68 3.96 3.59
N ILE A 101 -13.82 4.01 4.61
CA ILE A 101 -12.94 5.16 4.87
C ILE A 101 -11.47 4.74 4.79
N PRO A 102 -10.56 5.64 4.37
CA PRO A 102 -9.12 5.39 4.29
C PRO A 102 -8.43 5.41 5.65
N PHE A 103 -8.89 4.61 6.63
CA PHE A 103 -8.38 4.73 8.01
C PHE A 103 -6.86 4.51 8.12
N ILE A 104 -6.33 3.46 7.50
CA ILE A 104 -4.89 3.18 7.57
C ILE A 104 -4.11 4.29 6.86
N GLN A 105 -4.60 4.75 5.71
CA GLN A 105 -3.96 5.78 4.91
C GLN A 105 -3.99 7.14 5.61
N LEU A 106 -5.08 7.49 6.30
CA LEU A 106 -5.17 8.66 7.18
C LEU A 106 -4.04 8.65 8.23
N VAL A 107 -3.79 7.49 8.84
CA VAL A 107 -2.77 7.36 9.90
C VAL A 107 -1.34 7.37 9.34
N LEU A 108 -1.10 6.80 8.16
CA LEU A 108 0.24 6.57 7.62
C LEU A 108 0.70 7.57 6.55
N SER A 109 -0.23 8.35 5.99
CA SER A 109 0.07 9.37 4.99
C SER A 109 1.15 10.35 5.47
N GLY A 110 1.92 10.90 4.52
CA GLY A 110 3.04 11.80 4.79
C GLY A 110 4.35 11.09 5.12
N ASN A 111 4.31 9.95 5.83
CA ASN A 111 5.52 9.27 6.31
C ASN A 111 5.76 7.90 5.67
N THR A 112 4.72 7.23 5.19
CA THR A 112 4.83 5.90 4.56
C THR A 112 4.35 5.95 3.11
N LEU A 113 5.17 5.44 2.19
CA LEU A 113 4.73 5.20 0.81
C LEU A 113 3.80 3.99 0.78
N MET A 114 2.60 4.16 0.24
CA MET A 114 1.60 3.11 0.18
C MET A 114 1.33 2.73 -1.27
N THR A 115 1.29 1.43 -1.54
CA THR A 115 0.98 0.89 -2.87
C THR A 115 -0.19 -0.07 -2.83
N SER A 116 -0.98 -0.05 -3.89
CA SER A 116 -2.18 -0.89 -4.02
C SER A 116 -1.83 -2.37 -4.19
N PRO A 117 -2.82 -3.27 -4.04
CA PRO A 117 -2.76 -4.58 -4.68
C PRO A 117 -2.57 -4.43 -6.20
N TYR A 118 -2.13 -5.49 -6.87
CA TYR A 118 -1.84 -5.40 -8.30
C TYR A 118 -3.10 -5.14 -9.13
N ILE A 119 -3.07 -4.07 -9.94
CA ILE A 119 -4.17 -3.67 -10.83
C ILE A 119 -4.53 -4.77 -11.84
N ASN A 120 -3.57 -5.63 -12.17
CA ASN A 120 -3.76 -6.79 -13.06
C ASN A 120 -4.97 -7.67 -12.70
N PHE A 121 -5.37 -7.67 -11.42
CA PHE A 121 -6.41 -8.54 -10.88
C PHE A 121 -7.68 -7.78 -10.48
N ILE A 122 -7.81 -6.52 -10.88
CA ILE A 122 -8.94 -5.66 -10.54
C ILE A 122 -9.97 -5.67 -11.67
N SER A 123 -11.24 -5.91 -11.30
CA SER A 123 -12.34 -5.98 -12.27
C SER A 123 -12.81 -4.62 -12.78
N ASP A 124 -12.89 -3.63 -11.88
CA ASP A 124 -13.32 -2.26 -12.20
C ASP A 124 -12.14 -1.32 -11.92
N VAL A 125 -11.34 -1.09 -12.96
CA VAL A 125 -10.10 -0.31 -12.85
C VAL A 125 -10.42 1.16 -12.61
N ASP A 126 -11.44 1.73 -13.25
CA ASP A 126 -11.76 3.16 -13.12
C ASP A 126 -12.15 3.52 -11.68
N VAL A 127 -13.05 2.75 -11.06
CA VAL A 127 -13.42 2.93 -9.65
C VAL A 127 -12.20 2.74 -8.74
N PHE A 128 -11.36 1.75 -9.05
CA PHE A 128 -10.15 1.48 -8.27
C PHE A 128 -9.16 2.64 -8.33
N LEU A 129 -8.90 3.21 -9.50
CA LEU A 129 -7.99 4.35 -9.67
C LEU A 129 -8.50 5.60 -8.94
N LEU A 130 -9.81 5.88 -9.01
CA LEU A 130 -10.41 6.96 -8.22
C LEU A 130 -10.22 6.73 -6.71
N ARG A 131 -10.27 5.48 -6.26
CA ARG A 131 -10.00 5.15 -4.86
C ARG A 131 -8.54 5.28 -4.47
N LEU A 132 -7.63 4.95 -5.37
CA LEU A 132 -6.20 5.23 -5.18
C LEU A 132 -5.94 6.73 -4.99
N ILE A 133 -6.59 7.55 -5.82
CA ILE A 133 -6.53 9.02 -5.74
C ILE A 133 -7.14 9.53 -4.44
N GLU A 134 -8.32 9.06 -4.07
CA GLU A 134 -8.99 9.41 -2.82
C GLU A 134 -8.11 9.07 -1.60
N TYR A 135 -7.48 7.89 -1.61
CA TYR A 135 -6.79 7.33 -0.46
C TYR A 135 -5.29 7.71 -0.40
N GLY A 136 -4.76 8.36 -1.44
CA GLY A 136 -3.33 8.69 -1.51
C GLY A 136 -2.43 7.47 -1.67
N VAL A 137 -2.88 6.47 -2.43
CA VAL A 137 -2.16 5.19 -2.64
C VAL A 137 -1.65 5.12 -4.07
N MET A 138 -0.39 4.74 -4.25
CA MET A 138 0.19 4.58 -5.58
C MET A 138 -0.24 3.26 -6.24
N PRO A 139 -0.46 3.24 -7.57
CA PRO A 139 -0.80 2.01 -8.27
C PRO A 139 0.38 1.03 -8.25
N ALA A 140 0.07 -0.27 -8.38
CA ALA A 140 1.07 -1.33 -8.51
C ALA A 140 0.64 -2.35 -9.56
N PHE A 141 1.63 -2.96 -10.22
CA PHE A 141 1.42 -4.01 -11.21
C PHE A 141 2.41 -5.16 -10.98
N LEU A 142 1.98 -6.37 -11.33
CA LEU A 142 2.83 -7.54 -11.45
C LEU A 142 3.11 -7.76 -12.94
N ILE A 143 4.40 -7.80 -13.31
CA ILE A 143 4.83 -7.88 -14.70
C ILE A 143 5.74 -9.08 -14.94
N THR A 144 5.54 -9.74 -16.08
CA THR A 144 6.37 -10.81 -16.62
C THR A 144 6.81 -10.44 -18.04
N MET A 145 8.01 -10.88 -18.43
CA MET A 145 8.51 -10.66 -19.78
C MET A 145 7.84 -11.59 -20.79
N GLU A 146 7.51 -12.81 -20.37
CA GLU A 146 6.91 -13.84 -21.24
C GLU A 146 5.43 -14.07 -20.90
N PRO A 147 4.64 -14.62 -21.83
CA PRO A 147 3.23 -14.91 -21.61
C PRO A 147 2.94 -15.80 -20.38
N THR A 148 1.88 -15.45 -19.64
CA THR A 148 1.48 -16.12 -18.39
C THR A 148 1.09 -17.60 -18.56
N HIS A 149 0.72 -18.05 -19.75
CA HIS A 149 0.40 -19.46 -19.98
C HIS A 149 1.57 -20.41 -19.67
N LYS A 150 2.82 -19.90 -19.73
CA LYS A 150 4.01 -20.65 -19.34
C LYS A 150 4.10 -20.90 -17.83
N LEU A 151 3.39 -20.10 -17.02
CA LEU A 151 3.36 -20.25 -15.56
C LEU A 151 2.39 -21.32 -15.08
N ARG A 152 1.50 -21.83 -15.95
CA ARG A 152 0.41 -22.77 -15.61
C ARG A 152 0.85 -24.00 -14.80
N TYR A 153 2.07 -24.48 -15.01
CA TYR A 153 2.58 -25.68 -14.33
C TYR A 153 3.71 -25.36 -13.35
N THR A 154 3.71 -24.14 -12.81
CA THR A 154 4.68 -23.66 -11.84
C THR A 154 3.97 -23.17 -10.58
N ASN A 155 4.73 -22.82 -9.54
CA ASN A 155 4.19 -22.24 -8.31
C ASN A 155 3.56 -20.83 -8.50
N TYR A 156 3.57 -20.28 -9.72
CA TYR A 156 3.00 -18.99 -10.10
C TYR A 156 1.78 -19.14 -11.02
N GLU A 157 1.11 -20.31 -11.02
CA GLU A 157 -0.07 -20.57 -11.85
C GLU A 157 -1.25 -19.61 -11.59
N ASN A 158 -1.28 -18.97 -10.41
CA ASN A 158 -2.26 -17.95 -10.04
C ASN A 158 -2.06 -16.62 -10.78
N VAL A 159 -0.89 -16.39 -11.38
CA VAL A 159 -0.61 -15.20 -12.19
C VAL A 159 -1.12 -15.42 -13.61
N TYR A 160 -2.41 -15.15 -13.82
CA TYR A 160 -3.06 -15.39 -15.12
C TYR A 160 -2.92 -14.22 -16.11
N THR A 161 -2.56 -13.02 -15.67
CA THR A 161 -2.29 -11.86 -16.53
C THR A 161 -1.18 -10.99 -15.96
N SER A 162 -0.09 -10.78 -16.72
CA SER A 162 1.06 -9.95 -16.32
C SER A 162 2.07 -9.69 -17.45
N GLU A 163 1.85 -10.16 -18.68
CA GLU A 163 2.84 -9.98 -19.76
C GLU A 163 3.02 -8.49 -20.08
N TYR A 164 4.26 -7.99 -20.00
CA TYR A 164 4.57 -6.56 -20.12
C TYR A 164 4.00 -5.94 -21.39
N ALA A 165 4.19 -6.61 -22.54
CA ALA A 165 3.73 -6.13 -23.84
C ALA A 165 2.20 -5.92 -23.90
N LEU A 166 1.42 -6.58 -23.05
CA LEU A 166 -0.03 -6.41 -22.94
C LEU A 166 -0.44 -5.33 -21.94
N TRP A 167 0.45 -4.97 -21.01
CA TRP A 167 0.14 -4.08 -19.89
C TRP A 167 0.84 -2.71 -19.98
N GLU A 168 1.83 -2.54 -20.85
CA GLU A 168 2.65 -1.31 -20.93
C GLU A 168 1.80 -0.03 -21.06
N GLU A 169 0.84 -0.01 -21.99
CA GLU A 169 -0.04 1.14 -22.21
C GLU A 169 -0.89 1.44 -20.96
N SER A 170 -1.57 0.43 -20.42
CA SER A 170 -2.38 0.57 -19.21
C SER A 170 -1.55 0.96 -17.98
N ILE A 171 -0.29 0.52 -17.87
CA ILE A 171 0.61 0.96 -16.80
C ILE A 171 0.82 2.46 -16.92
N VAL A 172 1.20 2.95 -18.09
CA VAL A 172 1.48 4.38 -18.31
C VAL A 172 0.24 5.22 -18.04
N GLU A 173 -0.91 4.85 -18.61
CA GLU A 173 -2.17 5.58 -18.44
C GLU A 173 -2.61 5.63 -16.98
N ASN A 174 -2.61 4.48 -16.29
CA ASN A 174 -3.07 4.39 -14.91
C ASN A 174 -2.14 5.14 -13.95
N TYR A 175 -0.82 5.04 -14.15
CA TYR A 175 0.13 5.82 -13.36
C TYR A 175 -0.03 7.31 -13.60
N GLN A 176 -0.17 7.75 -14.85
CA GLN A 176 -0.36 9.17 -15.17
C GLN A 176 -1.62 9.72 -14.51
N ARG A 177 -2.74 9.00 -14.59
CA ARG A 177 -4.00 9.41 -13.97
C ARG A 177 -3.87 9.60 -12.46
N VAL A 178 -3.24 8.65 -11.77
CA VAL A 178 -3.08 8.72 -10.30
C VAL A 178 -2.04 9.76 -9.89
N ILE A 179 -0.88 9.79 -10.55
CA ILE A 179 0.21 10.69 -10.16
C ILE A 179 -0.13 12.15 -10.43
N GLN A 180 -0.93 12.44 -11.47
CA GLN A 180 -1.42 13.79 -11.74
C GLN A 180 -2.23 14.36 -10.56
N ALA A 181 -2.97 13.50 -9.84
CA ALA A 181 -3.69 13.91 -8.64
C ALA A 181 -2.77 13.98 -7.40
N LEU A 182 -1.87 13.00 -7.24
CA LEU A 182 -1.12 12.76 -6.01
C LEU A 182 0.26 13.44 -5.96
N SER A 183 0.77 14.01 -7.06
CA SER A 183 2.11 14.64 -7.06
C SER A 183 2.23 15.78 -6.05
N LEU A 184 1.12 16.43 -5.69
CA LEU A 184 1.09 17.50 -4.71
C LEU A 184 0.95 17.01 -3.26
N THR A 185 0.59 15.73 -3.06
CA THR A 185 0.37 15.13 -1.72
C THR A 185 1.60 14.44 -1.16
N GLU A 186 2.69 14.34 -1.94
CA GLU A 186 3.92 13.68 -1.50
C GLU A 186 4.48 14.34 -0.23
N GLY A 187 4.78 13.53 0.78
CA GLY A 187 5.26 13.99 2.08
C GLY A 187 4.23 14.76 2.92
N ARG A 188 2.96 14.86 2.49
CA ARG A 188 1.90 15.54 3.23
C ARG A 188 1.00 14.54 3.94
N GLU A 189 0.69 14.83 5.19
CA GLU A 189 -0.28 14.08 5.97
C GLU A 189 -1.71 14.40 5.49
N MET A 190 -2.51 13.36 5.31
CA MET A 190 -3.96 13.45 5.12
C MET A 190 -4.59 13.77 6.49
N THR A 191 -4.97 15.03 6.67
CA THR A 191 -5.47 15.56 7.95
C THR A 191 -6.97 15.33 8.13
N SER A 192 -7.70 15.07 7.05
CA SER A 192 -9.14 14.80 7.10
C SER A 192 -9.62 14.03 5.87
N HIS A 193 -10.69 13.24 6.06
CA HIS A 193 -11.44 12.60 5.00
C HIS A 193 -12.94 12.63 5.35
N CYS A 194 -13.79 12.95 4.37
CA CYS A 194 -15.23 12.83 4.53
C CYS A 194 -15.95 12.63 3.19
N TYR A 195 -17.16 12.08 3.24
CA TYR A 195 -18.12 12.15 2.13
C TYR A 195 -18.92 13.45 2.27
N ILE A 196 -18.78 14.35 1.31
CA ILE A 196 -19.48 15.65 1.30
C ILE A 196 -20.86 15.55 0.65
N LEU A 197 -21.05 14.55 -0.22
CA LEU A 197 -22.32 14.12 -0.80
C LEU A 197 -22.26 12.59 -0.98
N PRO A 198 -23.40 11.89 -1.14
CA PRO A 198 -23.38 10.47 -1.50
C PRO A 198 -22.55 10.22 -2.76
N GLY A 199 -21.50 9.40 -2.65
CA GLY A 199 -20.58 9.11 -3.75
C GLY A 199 -19.57 10.23 -4.07
N VAL A 200 -19.45 11.27 -3.24
CA VAL A 200 -18.45 12.34 -3.41
C VAL A 200 -17.60 12.45 -2.16
N ALA A 201 -16.34 12.05 -2.27
CA ALA A 201 -15.37 12.07 -1.18
C ALA A 201 -14.46 13.29 -1.26
N LYS A 202 -13.99 13.77 -0.11
CA LYS A 202 -13.01 14.85 0.02
C LYS A 202 -11.92 14.42 0.99
N SER A 203 -10.68 14.35 0.49
CA SER A 203 -9.47 14.11 1.26
C SER A 203 -8.69 15.41 1.39
N VAL A 204 -8.29 15.79 2.60
CA VAL A 204 -7.56 17.04 2.88
C VAL A 204 -6.14 16.70 3.31
N TYR A 205 -5.16 17.38 2.73
CA TYR A 205 -3.74 17.22 3.01
C TYR A 205 -3.17 18.54 3.56
N GLY A 206 -2.92 18.59 4.87
CA GLY A 206 -2.54 19.83 5.56
C GLY A 206 -3.63 20.90 5.50
N SER A 207 -3.25 22.17 5.31
CA SER A 207 -4.19 23.32 5.31
C SER A 207 -4.56 23.84 3.92
N HIS A 208 -3.84 23.43 2.87
CA HIS A 208 -3.87 24.10 1.56
C HIS A 208 -4.08 23.18 0.36
N LEU A 209 -4.38 21.91 0.60
CA LEU A 209 -4.56 20.92 -0.45
C LEU A 209 -5.74 20.02 -0.11
N ALA A 210 -6.64 19.84 -1.07
CA ALA A 210 -7.68 18.83 -0.99
C ALA A 210 -7.84 18.14 -2.35
N ILE A 211 -8.24 16.87 -2.30
CA ILE A 211 -8.64 16.09 -3.47
C ILE A 211 -10.10 15.73 -3.27
N ILE A 212 -10.93 16.07 -4.25
CA ILE A 212 -12.35 15.73 -4.27
C ILE A 212 -12.56 14.69 -5.36
N VAL A 213 -13.20 13.57 -5.03
CA VAL A 213 -13.43 12.45 -5.96
C VAL A 213 -14.93 12.22 -6.10
N ASN A 214 -15.41 12.15 -7.34
CA ASN A 214 -16.81 11.91 -7.69
C ASN A 214 -16.98 10.52 -8.29
N TYR A 215 -17.58 9.60 -7.54
CA TYR A 215 -17.92 8.25 -7.97
C TYR A 215 -19.29 8.16 -8.65
N THR A 216 -20.02 9.26 -8.75
CA THR A 216 -21.38 9.24 -9.30
C THR A 216 -21.35 9.34 -10.83
N THR A 217 -22.51 9.08 -11.44
CA THR A 217 -22.70 9.22 -12.89
C THR A 217 -23.09 10.64 -13.32
N LEU A 218 -23.10 11.60 -12.39
CA LEU A 218 -23.53 12.98 -12.62
C LEU A 218 -22.42 13.95 -12.23
N SER A 219 -22.31 15.06 -12.97
CA SER A 219 -21.41 16.16 -12.63
C SER A 219 -21.85 16.81 -11.30
N VAL A 220 -20.88 17.14 -10.45
CA VAL A 220 -21.12 17.76 -9.15
C VAL A 220 -20.51 19.16 -9.13
N THR A 221 -21.34 20.18 -8.90
CA THR A 221 -20.88 21.57 -8.78
C THR A 221 -20.65 21.93 -7.31
N LEU A 222 -19.43 22.33 -6.98
CA LEU A 222 -19.00 22.76 -5.65
C LEU A 222 -18.44 24.19 -5.72
N PRO A 223 -18.31 24.90 -4.57
CA PRO A 223 -17.63 26.20 -4.53
C PRO A 223 -16.21 26.18 -5.11
N GLU A 224 -15.51 25.04 -4.98
CA GLU A 224 -14.15 24.84 -5.47
C GLU A 224 -14.08 24.57 -6.99
N GLY A 225 -15.19 24.18 -7.63
CA GLY A 225 -15.23 23.84 -9.05
C GLY A 225 -16.29 22.77 -9.40
N VAL A 226 -16.28 22.32 -10.64
CA VAL A 226 -17.11 21.20 -11.10
C VAL A 226 -16.25 19.93 -11.12
N VAL A 227 -16.78 18.84 -10.59
CA VAL A 227 -16.19 17.50 -10.67
C VAL A 227 -17.07 16.66 -11.58
N GLU A 228 -16.53 16.26 -12.74
CA GLU A 228 -17.25 15.43 -13.69
C GLU A 228 -17.54 14.03 -13.14
N PRO A 229 -18.49 13.27 -13.73
CA PRO A 229 -18.73 11.88 -13.36
C PRO A 229 -17.47 11.03 -13.44
N MET A 230 -17.23 10.17 -12.44
CA MET A 230 -16.07 9.27 -12.43
C MET A 230 -14.73 10.01 -12.57
N ASP A 231 -14.61 11.17 -11.95
CA ASP A 231 -13.44 12.03 -12.03
C ASP A 231 -13.07 12.67 -10.68
N TYR A 232 -11.99 13.45 -10.66
CA TYR A 232 -11.48 14.12 -9.48
C TYR A 232 -11.16 15.60 -9.74
N LEU A 233 -11.09 16.37 -8.65
CA LEU A 233 -10.64 17.76 -8.65
C LEU A 233 -9.60 17.95 -7.56
N VAL A 234 -8.42 18.45 -7.94
CA VAL A 234 -7.39 18.89 -7.00
C VAL A 234 -7.59 20.37 -6.70
N VAL A 235 -7.76 20.69 -5.42
CA VAL A 235 -8.00 22.05 -4.93
C VAL A 235 -6.79 22.51 -4.14
N THR A 236 -6.16 23.59 -4.58
CA THR A 236 -5.06 24.27 -3.88
C THR A 236 -5.51 25.67 -3.46
N SER A 237 -5.26 26.05 -2.20
CA SER A 237 -5.56 27.39 -1.67
C SER A 237 -4.33 28.19 -1.30
#